data_AF-A0A645FL90-F1
#
_entry.id   AF-A0A645FL90-F1
#
_cell.length_a   1.000
_cell.length_b   1.000
_cell.length_c   1.000
_cell.angle_alpha   90.00
_cell.angle_beta   90.00
_cell.angle_gamma   90.00
#
_symmetry.space_group_name_H-M   'P 1'
#
loop_
_entity.id
_entity.type
_entity.pdbx_description
1 polymer ?
#
loop_
_entity_poly.entity_id
_entity_poly.type
_entity_poly.pdbx_seq_one_letter_code
_entity_poly.pdbx_strand_id
1 'polypeptide(L)' 'MGKDGAAGLLEMRNKGCYTIGQDKQSCVVYGMPMVAFDIGAVEKQAPCQSIARLIIQKLNK' A
#
# COMPACT_ATOMS: atom_id res chain seq x y z
N MET A 1 -5.51 -3.57 -14.00
CA MET A 1 -6.06 -2.20 -13.86
C MET A 1 -7.32 -2.30 -13.03
N GLY A 2 -7.52 -1.41 -12.06
CA GLY A 2 -8.71 -1.46 -11.22
C GLY A 2 -8.52 -0.68 -9.92
N LYS A 3 -9.64 -0.44 -9.24
CA LYS A 3 -9.70 0.22 -7.92
C LYS A 3 -9.95 -0.77 -6.78
N ASP A 4 -9.88 -2.06 -7.09
CA ASP A 4 -10.13 -3.11 -6.11
C ASP A 4 -9.11 -3.02 -4.96
N GLY A 5 -9.58 -3.28 -3.75
CA GLY A 5 -8.80 -3.14 -2.51
C GLY A 5 -8.58 -1.70 -2.03
N ALA A 6 -8.73 -0.65 -2.86
CA ALA A 6 -8.42 0.73 -2.45
C ALA A 6 -9.32 1.22 -1.30
N ALA A 7 -10.63 1.02 -1.41
CA ALA A 7 -11.59 1.41 -0.37
C ALA A 7 -11.37 0.64 0.95
N GLY A 8 -11.11 -0.68 0.86
CA GLY A 8 -10.81 -1.49 2.04
C GLY A 8 -9.50 -1.08 2.72
N LEU A 9 -8.46 -0.77 1.93
CA LEU A 9 -7.19 -0.26 2.45
C LEU A 9 -7.37 1.11 3.14
N LEU A 10 -8.22 1.98 2.59
CA LEU A 10 -8.55 3.27 3.22
C LEU A 10 -9.26 3.07 4.56
N GLU A 11 -10.21 2.14 4.62
CA GLU A 11 -10.89 1.79 5.87
C GLU A 11 -9.90 1.28 6.93
N MET A 12 -8.96 0.41 6.54
CA MET A 12 -7.88 -0.04 7.42
C MET A 12 -7.03 1.15 7.92
N ARG A 13 -6.63 2.05 7.03
CA ARG A 13 -5.84 3.23 7.43
C ARG A 13 -6.60 4.14 8.39
N ASN A 14 -7.89 4.38 8.14
CA ASN A 14 -8.74 5.20 9.01
C ASN A 14 -8.92 4.55 10.40
N LYS A 15 -8.78 3.23 10.51
CA LYS A 15 -8.75 2.50 11.78
C LYS A 15 -7.35 2.44 12.43
N GLY A 16 -6.36 3.14 11.87
CA GLY A 16 -4.99 3.22 12.40
C GLY A 16 -4.07 2.09 11.95
N CYS A 17 -4.48 1.25 10.98
CA CYS A 17 -3.60 0.22 10.45
C CYS A 17 -2.46 0.83 9.62
N TYR A 18 -1.28 0.21 9.71
CA TYR A 18 -0.17 0.48 8.80
C TYR A 18 -0.48 -0.08 7.41
N THR A 19 -0.46 0.79 6.41
CA THR A 19 -0.86 0.45 5.05
C THR A 19 0.27 0.72 4.06
N ILE A 20 0.57 -0.27 3.24
CA ILE A 20 1.70 -0.23 2.30
C ILE A 20 1.14 -0.37 0.88
N GLY A 21 1.58 0.51 -0.03
CA GLY A 21 1.33 0.42 -1.47
C GLY A 21 2.63 0.15 -2.21
N GLN A 22 2.58 -0.71 -3.23
CA GLN A 22 3.73 -0.92 -4.12
C GLN A 22 4.01 0.35 -4.94
N ASP A 23 5.28 0.73 -5.10
CA ASP A 23 5.65 1.88 -5.90
C ASP A 23 5.51 1.66 -7.41
N LYS A 24 5.52 2.77 -8.16
CA LYS A 24 5.40 2.76 -9.61
C LYS A 24 6.55 2.05 -10.33
N GLN A 25 7.77 2.14 -9.80
CA GLN A 25 8.98 1.62 -10.46
C GLN A 25 9.03 0.10 -10.44
N SER A 26 8.57 -0.53 -9.36
CA SER A 26 8.55 -1.99 -9.24
C SER A 26 7.26 -2.63 -9.76
N CYS A 27 6.20 -1.85 -9.99
CA CYS A 27 4.97 -2.34 -10.57
C CYS A 27 5.12 -2.67 -12.06
N VAL A 28 4.59 -3.82 -12.49
CA VAL A 28 4.33 -4.09 -13.91
C VAL A 28 3.22 -3.20 -14.44
N VAL A 29 2.14 -3.04 -13.66
CA VAL A 29 1.03 -2.12 -13.92
C VAL A 29 0.70 -1.35 -12.65
N TYR A 30 1.06 -0.07 -12.61
CA TYR A 30 0.77 0.83 -11.49
C TYR A 30 -0.68 1.34 -11.54
N GLY A 31 -1.64 0.41 -11.43
CA GLY A 31 -3.08 0.70 -11.44
C GLY A 31 -3.66 0.74 -10.03
N MET A 32 -3.81 -0.43 -9.40
CA MET A 32 -4.37 -0.53 -8.05
C MET A 32 -3.55 0.25 -7.00
N PRO A 33 -2.20 0.18 -7.00
CA PRO A 33 -1.42 0.95 -6.02
C PRO A 33 -1.55 2.46 -6.21
N MET A 34 -1.69 2.93 -7.46
CA MET A 34 -1.95 4.34 -7.77
C MET A 34 -3.29 4.80 -7.18
N VAL A 35 -4.38 4.07 -7.47
CA VAL A 35 -5.71 4.44 -6.98
C VAL A 35 -5.74 4.45 -5.45
N ALA A 36 -5.13 3.47 -4.80
CA ALA A 36 -5.03 3.43 -3.33
C ALA A 36 -4.21 4.61 -2.78
N PHE A 37 -3.12 4.99 -3.45
CA PHE A 37 -2.31 6.15 -3.06
C PHE A 37 -3.08 7.47 -3.23
N ASP A 38 -3.74 7.67 -4.37
CA ASP A 38 -4.47 8.89 -4.73
C ASP A 38 -5.62 9.20 -3.75
N ILE A 39 -6.30 8.17 -3.23
CA ILE A 39 -7.36 8.34 -2.23
C ILE A 39 -6.83 8.43 -0.79
N GLY A 40 -5.51 8.48 -0.60
CA GLY A 40 -4.87 8.54 0.71
C GLY A 40 -4.87 7.22 1.49
N ALA A 41 -5.20 6.09 0.89
CA ALA A 41 -5.23 4.79 1.57
C ALA A 41 -3.83 4.24 1.91
N VAL A 42 -2.77 4.75 1.25
CA VAL A 42 -1.40 4.24 1.41
C VAL A 42 -0.59 5.13 2.34
N GLU A 43 -0.22 4.63 3.52
CA GLU A 43 0.70 5.31 4.44
C GLU A 43 2.14 5.31 3.92
N LYS A 44 2.60 4.17 3.38
CA LYS A 44 3.96 4.03 2.85
C LYS A 44 3.96 3.42 1.46
N GLN A 45 4.55 4.13 0.49
CA GLN A 45 4.93 3.53 -0.79
C GLN A 45 6.30 2.85 -0.68
N ALA A 46 6.46 1.67 -1.30
CA ALA A 46 7.72 0.92 -1.29
C ALA A 46 7.89 0.00 -2.52
N PRO A 47 9.14 -0.32 -2.91
CA PRO A 47 9.41 -1.32 -3.93
C PRO A 47 8.92 -2.71 -3.50
N CYS A 48 8.47 -3.53 -4.45
CA CYS A 48 8.00 -4.89 -4.19
C CYS A 48 8.94 -5.70 -3.28
N GLN A 49 10.25 -5.66 -3.57
CA GLN A 49 11.25 -6.43 -2.80
C GLN A 49 11.39 -5.95 -1.34
N SER A 50 10.94 -4.73 -1.02
CA SER A 50 11.05 -4.16 0.33
C SER A 50 9.80 -4.37 1.20
N ILE A 51 8.64 -4.70 0.60
CA ILE A 51 7.35 -4.76 1.32
C ILE A 51 7.39 -5.79 2.45
N ALA A 52 7.90 -6.99 2.20
CA ALA A 52 7.97 -8.04 3.22
C ALA A 52 8.80 -7.60 4.45
N ARG A 53 9.94 -6.96 4.22
CA ARG A 53 10.78 -6.40 5.28
C ARG A 53 10.05 -5.33 6.09
N LEU A 54 9.32 -4.44 5.42
CA LEU A 54 8.56 -3.37 6.09
C LEU A 54 7.44 -3.93 6.98
N ILE A 55 6.75 -4.99 6.53
CA ILE A 55 5.70 -5.66 7.33
C ILE A 55 6.31 -6.22 8.62
N ILE A 56 7.39 -7.01 8.50
CA ILE A 56 8.06 -7.61 9.67
C ILE A 56 8.57 -6.53 10.64
N GLN A 57 9.19 -5.46 10.12
CA GLN A 57 9.67 -4.35 10.94
C GLN A 57 8.56 -3.62 11.68
N LYS A 58 7.35 -3.52 11.09
CA LYS A 58 6.22 -2.87 11.75
C LYS A 58 5.61 -3.73 12.85
N LEU A 59 5.59 -5.06 12.67
CA LEU A 59 5.05 -6.01 13.64
C LEU A 59 5.98 -6.23 14.85
N ASN A 60 7.29 -6.09 14.66
CA ASN A 60 8.29 -6.28 15.72
C ASN A 60 8.55 -5.01 16.56
N LYS A 61 7.71 -3.98 16.43
CA LYS A 61 7.75 -2.75 17.25
C LYS A 61 6.66 -2.83 18.31
#